data_AF-A0A836VM81-F1
#
_entry.id   AF-A0A836VM81-F1
#
_cell.length_a   1.000
_cell.length_b   1.000
_cell.length_c   1.000
_cell.angle_alpha   90.00
_cell.angle_beta   90.00
_cell.angle_gamma   90.00
#
_symmetry.space_group_name_H-M   'P 1'
#
loop_
_entity.id
_entity.type
_entity.pdbx_description
1 polymer ?
#
loop_
_entity_poly.entity_id
_entity_poly.type
_entity_poly.pdbx_seq_one_letter_code
_entity_poly.pdbx_strand_id
1 'polypeptide(L)'
;MRHHSVIGETPGYDLSFQNSLGKIIRIEVKGTKNLTMTNFDLTRNELNAAKKFQGSYKVWMVTDVPRNPKIHELDDPYGKWEDGDIGIEPTAYEVRRLRAE
;
A
#
# COMPACT_ATOMS: atom_id res chain seq x y z
N MET A 1 4.29 -4.90 -16.61
CA MET A 1 3.59 -4.58 -15.35
C MET A 1 2.43 -5.55 -15.20
N ARG A 2 2.21 -6.09 -14.00
CA ARG A 2 1.12 -7.01 -13.65
C ARG A 2 0.16 -6.30 -12.71
N HIS A 3 -1.14 -6.43 -12.97
CA HIS A 3 -2.22 -5.92 -12.13
C HIS A 3 -2.80 -7.10 -11.34
N HIS A 4 -2.40 -7.25 -10.09
CA HIS A 4 -2.79 -8.36 -9.21
C HIS A 4 -4.27 -8.28 -8.83
N SER A 5 -4.76 -7.09 -8.47
CA SER A 5 -6.15 -6.90 -8.05
C SER A 5 -7.17 -7.18 -9.16
N VAL A 6 -6.84 -6.83 -10.41
CA VAL A 6 -7.70 -7.10 -11.59
C VAL A 6 -7.90 -8.59 -11.84
N ILE A 7 -6.92 -9.42 -11.47
CA ILE A 7 -6.96 -10.88 -11.67
C ILE A 7 -7.28 -11.65 -10.38
N GLY A 8 -7.66 -10.94 -9.30
CA GLY A 8 -8.07 -11.55 -8.03
C GLY A 8 -6.92 -12.05 -7.15
N GLU A 9 -5.67 -11.66 -7.42
CA GLU A 9 -4.53 -11.97 -6.55
C GLU A 9 -4.45 -10.98 -5.39
N THR A 10 -4.20 -11.47 -4.17
CA THR A 10 -4.12 -10.65 -2.96
C THR A 10 -2.76 -10.79 -2.26
N PRO A 11 -1.62 -10.46 -2.91
CA PRO A 11 -0.29 -10.62 -2.32
C PRO A 11 0.07 -9.52 -1.30
N GLY A 12 -0.85 -8.57 -1.06
CA GLY A 12 -0.64 -7.37 -0.24
C GLY A 12 -0.17 -6.17 -1.04
N TYR A 13 -0.41 -6.14 -2.36
CA TYR A 13 -0.15 -5.01 -3.26
C TYR A 13 -0.96 -5.18 -4.55
N ASP A 14 -1.30 -4.08 -5.21
CA ASP A 14 -2.09 -4.04 -6.45
C ASP A 14 -1.28 -4.32 -7.72
N LEU A 15 -0.07 -3.77 -7.81
CA LEU A 15 0.74 -3.80 -9.04
C LEU A 15 2.12 -4.37 -8.76
N SER A 16 2.71 -5.00 -9.76
CA SER A 16 4.15 -5.27 -9.77
C SER A 16 4.77 -5.12 -11.15
N PHE A 17 6.06 -4.76 -11.19
CA PHE A 17 6.83 -4.72 -12.42
C PHE A 17 8.32 -4.91 -12.12
N GLN A 18 9.07 -5.32 -13.13
CA GLN A 18 10.54 -5.34 -13.05
C GLN A 18 11.07 -3.98 -13.52
N ASN A 19 11.89 -3.32 -12.70
CA ASN A 19 12.55 -2.09 -13.11
C ASN A 19 13.75 -2.37 -14.04
N SER A 20 14.39 -1.30 -14.54
CA SER A 20 15.56 -1.40 -15.43
C SER A 20 16.77 -2.11 -14.81
N LEU A 21 16.82 -2.22 -13.47
CA LEU A 21 17.88 -2.93 -12.74
C LEU A 21 17.53 -4.40 -12.48
N GLY A 22 16.43 -4.91 -13.03
CA GLY A 22 15.98 -6.28 -12.80
C GLY A 22 15.27 -6.50 -11.45
N LYS A 23 15.10 -5.47 -10.62
CA LYS A 23 14.43 -5.56 -9.31
C LYS A 23 12.91 -5.56 -9.51
N ILE A 24 12.21 -6.48 -8.84
CA ILE A 24 10.74 -6.47 -8.80
C ILE A 24 10.29 -5.37 -7.83
N ILE A 25 9.54 -4.41 -8.34
CA ILE A 25 8.85 -3.36 -7.59
C ILE A 25 7.40 -3.77 -7.39
N ARG A 26 6.88 -3.52 -6.19
CA ARG A 26 5.52 -3.83 -5.75
C ARG A 26 4.87 -2.53 -5.32
N ILE A 27 3.64 -2.29 -5.76
CA ILE A 27 2.93 -1.05 -5.49
C ILE A 27 1.55 -1.38 -4.96
N GLU A 28 1.23 -0.80 -3.80
CA GLU A 28 -0.14 -0.65 -3.33
C GLU A 28 -0.68 0.72 -3.75
N VAL A 29 -1.92 0.78 -4.24
CA VAL A 29 -2.53 2.02 -4.73
C VAL A 29 -3.61 2.50 -3.77
N LYS A 30 -3.50 3.75 -3.30
CA LYS A 30 -4.51 4.39 -2.44
C LYS A 30 -5.08 5.62 -3.15
N GLY A 31 -6.38 5.61 -3.42
CA GLY A 31 -7.05 6.67 -4.17
C GLY A 31 -7.90 7.59 -3.31
N THR A 32 -7.94 8.88 -3.64
CA THR A 32 -8.90 9.84 -3.05
C THR A 32 -9.39 10.88 -4.06
N LYS A 33 -10.64 11.34 -3.88
CA LYS A 33 -11.22 12.45 -4.65
C LYS A 33 -10.64 13.81 -4.24
N ASN A 34 -9.99 13.89 -3.09
CA ASN A 34 -9.38 15.12 -2.58
C ASN A 34 -8.11 15.48 -3.36
N LEU A 35 -7.75 16.76 -3.38
CA LEU A 35 -6.51 17.23 -4.01
C LEU A 35 -5.25 16.79 -3.26
N THR A 36 -5.39 16.43 -1.97
CA THR A 36 -4.32 16.00 -1.09
C THR A 36 -4.73 14.73 -0.33
N MET A 37 -3.73 13.94 0.05
CA MET A 37 -3.86 12.76 0.89
C MET A 37 -2.75 12.84 1.95
N THR A 38 -3.13 13.04 3.21
CA THR A 38 -2.19 13.14 4.34
C THR A 38 -2.12 11.85 5.15
N ASN A 39 -3.10 10.97 5.00
CA ASN A 39 -3.15 9.66 5.61
C ASN A 39 -3.83 8.67 4.66
N PHE A 40 -3.60 7.38 4.90
CA PHE A 40 -4.26 6.26 4.25
C PHE A 40 -4.15 5.03 5.15
N ASP A 41 -5.07 4.09 4.99
CA ASP A 41 -5.02 2.83 5.71
C ASP A 41 -4.24 1.76 4.93
N LEU A 42 -3.43 0.98 5.63
CA LEU A 42 -2.90 -0.29 5.12
C LEU A 42 -3.60 -1.45 5.83
N THR A 43 -4.04 -2.44 5.05
CA THR A 43 -4.51 -3.70 5.64
C THR A 43 -3.33 -4.45 6.28
N ARG A 44 -3.63 -5.43 7.15
CA ARG A 44 -2.59 -6.31 7.72
C ARG A 44 -1.73 -6.97 6.63
N ASN A 45 -2.35 -7.37 5.52
CA ASN A 45 -1.64 -8.03 4.43
C ASN A 45 -0.69 -7.07 3.70
N GLU A 46 -1.15 -5.85 3.43
CA GLU A 46 -0.32 -4.80 2.82
C GLU A 46 0.83 -4.37 3.73
N LEU A 47 0.58 -4.18 5.03
CA LEU A 47 1.63 -3.84 5.99
C LEU A 47 2.67 -4.97 6.09
N ASN A 48 2.24 -6.23 6.08
CA ASN A 48 3.14 -7.38 6.04
C ASN A 48 3.96 -7.43 4.74
N ALA A 49 3.37 -7.09 3.60
CA ALA A 49 4.07 -7.02 2.33
C ALA A 49 5.10 -5.87 2.33
N ALA A 50 4.73 -4.70 2.83
CA ALA A 50 5.63 -3.57 3.02
C ALA A 50 6.84 -3.97 3.88
N LYS A 51 6.60 -4.61 5.02
CA LYS A 51 7.67 -5.16 5.89
C LYS A 51 8.56 -6.17 5.17
N LYS A 52 7.96 -7.06 4.38
CA LYS A 52 8.70 -8.13 3.70
C LYS A 52 9.59 -7.63 2.56
N PHE A 53 9.12 -6.61 1.85
CA PHE A 53 9.72 -6.17 0.59
C PHE A 53 10.44 -4.81 0.68
N GLN A 54 10.24 -4.06 1.76
CA GLN A 54 10.92 -2.80 2.12
C GLN A 54 11.20 -1.90 0.91
N GLY A 55 12.45 -1.56 0.60
CA GLY A 55 12.85 -0.73 -0.54
C GLY A 55 12.52 -1.26 -1.94
N SER A 56 11.67 -2.28 -2.06
CA SER A 56 11.01 -2.70 -3.31
C SER A 56 9.48 -2.67 -3.24
N TYR A 57 8.94 -2.09 -2.17
CA TYR A 57 7.54 -1.83 -1.94
C TYR A 57 7.30 -0.33 -1.91
N LYS A 58 6.28 0.12 -2.63
CA LYS A 58 5.88 1.52 -2.71
C LYS A 58 4.38 1.63 -2.46
N VAL A 59 3.96 2.79 -1.98
CA VAL A 59 2.55 3.20 -2.02
C VAL A 59 2.41 4.33 -3.02
N TRP A 60 1.49 4.15 -3.97
CA TRP A 60 1.07 5.22 -4.88
C TRP A 60 -0.21 5.84 -4.36
N MET A 61 -0.11 7.08 -3.90
CA MET A 61 -1.23 7.89 -3.46
C MET A 61 -1.76 8.67 -4.66
N VAL A 62 -2.96 8.33 -5.12
CA VAL A 62 -3.60 8.91 -6.30
C VAL A 62 -4.68 9.90 -5.86
N THR A 63 -4.41 11.20 -6.04
CA THR A 63 -5.31 12.30 -5.65
C THR A 63 -6.10 12.83 -6.85
N ASP A 64 -7.17 13.59 -6.60
CA ASP A 64 -8.02 14.24 -7.61
C ASP A 64 -8.66 13.27 -8.64
N VAL A 65 -9.01 12.07 -8.20
CA VAL A 65 -9.71 11.08 -9.05
C VAL A 65 -11.23 11.37 -9.13
N PRO A 66 -11.89 11.12 -10.29
CA PRO A 66 -11.33 10.69 -11.57
C PRO A 66 -10.97 11.86 -12.52
N ARG A 67 -11.01 13.12 -12.05
CA ARG A 67 -10.97 14.29 -12.92
C ARG A 67 -9.58 14.59 -13.46
N ASN A 68 -8.59 14.77 -12.58
CA ASN A 68 -7.24 15.13 -12.95
C ASN A 68 -6.24 14.41 -12.04
N PRO A 69 -6.12 13.08 -12.18
CA PRO A 69 -5.38 12.25 -11.23
C PRO A 69 -3.91 12.65 -11.13
N LYS A 70 -3.42 12.78 -9.90
CA LYS A 70 -1.99 13.00 -9.60
C LYS A 70 -1.47 11.87 -8.74
N ILE A 71 -0.27 11.41 -9.04
CA ILE A 71 0.40 10.32 -8.31
C ILE A 71 1.48 10.93 -7.43
N HIS A 72 1.44 10.58 -6.15
CA HIS A 72 2.50 10.81 -5.18
C HIS A 72 3.04 9.46 -4.70
N GLU A 73 4.36 9.34 -4.61
CA GLU A 73 5.00 8.09 -4.18
C GLU A 73 5.46 8.18 -2.73
N LEU A 74 5.21 7.12 -1.97
CA LEU A 74 5.89 6.85 -0.71
C LEU A 74 6.69 5.56 -0.85
N ASP A 75 8.01 5.72 -0.84
CA ASP A 75 8.96 4.63 -0.95
C ASP A 75 9.29 4.04 0.41
N ASP A 76 9.29 2.71 0.47
CA ASP A 76 9.61 1.94 1.67
C ASP A 76 8.87 2.44 2.94
N PRO A 77 7.52 2.40 2.96
CA PRO A 77 6.76 2.93 4.08
C PRO A 77 7.11 2.25 5.41
N TYR A 78 7.46 0.95 5.39
CA TYR A 78 7.83 0.25 6.61
C TYR A 78 9.22 0.66 7.10
N GLY A 79 10.22 0.75 6.22
CA GLY A 79 11.55 1.26 6.59
C GLY A 79 11.49 2.70 7.11
N LYS A 80 10.71 3.57 6.47
CA LYS A 80 10.48 4.94 6.94
C LYS A 80 9.83 5.02 8.32
N TRP A 81 8.95 4.08 8.64
CA TRP A 81 8.39 3.97 9.98
C TRP A 81 9.45 3.51 11.00
N GLU A 82 10.29 2.53 10.64
CA GLU A 82 11.41 2.09 11.49
C GLU A 82 12.41 3.23 11.77
N ASP A 83 12.65 4.10 10.78
CA ASP A 83 13.51 5.27 10.90
C ASP A 83 12.85 6.44 11.68
N GLY A 84 11.54 6.39 11.92
CA GLY A 84 10.77 7.45 12.60
C GLY A 84 10.35 8.62 11.71
N ASP A 85 10.47 8.51 10.38
CA ASP A 85 10.04 9.52 9.41
C ASP A 85 8.50 9.65 9.33
N ILE A 86 7.79 8.54 9.56
CA ILE A 86 6.33 8.48 9.49
C ILE A 86 5.76 7.68 10.66
N GLY A 87 4.48 7.93 10.99
CA GLY A 87 3.72 7.13 11.96
C GLY A 87 2.87 6.06 11.27
N ILE A 88 2.89 4.84 11.80
CA ILE A 88 1.95 3.77 11.44
C ILE A 88 1.30 3.29 12.73
N GLU A 89 -0.02 3.51 12.85
CA GLU A 89 -0.80 3.15 14.02
C GLU A 89 -1.95 2.21 13.64
N PRO A 90 -2.35 1.26 14.51
CA PRO A 90 -3.54 0.46 14.28
C PRO A 90 -4.79 1.35 14.22
N THR A 91 -5.52 1.32 13.10
CA THR A 91 -6.76 2.11 12.93
C THR A 91 -8.03 1.34 13.23
N ALA A 92 -7.98 0.00 13.22
CA ALA A 92 -9.14 -0.85 13.51
C ALA A 92 -8.73 -2.15 14.22
N TYR A 93 -9.61 -2.62 15.11
CA TYR A 93 -9.56 -3.95 15.72
C TYR A 93 -10.85 -4.68 15.38
N GLU A 94 -10.73 -5.87 14.81
CA GLU A 94 -11.89 -6.74 14.61
C GLU A 94 -12.08 -7.63 15.85
N VAL A 95 -13.25 -7.57 16.47
CA VAL A 95 -13.65 -8.47 17.56
C VAL A 95 -14.65 -9.48 17.00
N ARG A 96 -14.33 -10.76 17.11
CA ARG A 96 -15.22 -11.84 16.66
C ARG A 96 -15.35 -12.95 17.71
N ARG A 97 -16.52 -13.59 17.74
CA ARG A 97 -16.76 -14.78 18.55
C ARG A 97 -15.95 -15.94 17.97
N LEU A 98 -15.19 -16.66 18.80
CA LEU A 98 -14.37 -17.79 18.34
C LEU A 98 -15.16 -19.10 18.24
N ARG A 99 -16.39 -19.13 18.76
CA ARG A 99 -17.33 -20.26 18.68
C ARG A 99 -18.74 -19.70 18.55
N ALA A 100 -19.51 -20.22 17.59
CA ALA A 100 -20.97 -20.07 17.57
C ALA A 100 -21.55 -21.09 18.56
N GLU A 101 -22.57 -20.68 19.32
CA GLU A 101 -23.44 -21.61 20.06
C GLU A 101 -24.34 -22.34 19.08
#